data_AF-A0A3Q8V4V7-F1
#
_entry.id   AF-A0A3Q8V4V7-F1
#
_cell.length_a   1.000
_cell.length_b   1.000
_cell.length_c   1.000
_cell.angle_alpha   90.00
_cell.angle_beta   90.00
_cell.angle_gamma   90.00
#
_symmetry.space_group_name_H-M   'P 1'
#
loop_
_entity.id
_entity.type
_entity.pdbx_description
1 polymer ?
#
loop_
_entity_poly.entity_id
_entity_poly.type
_entity_poly.pdbx_seq_one_letter_code
_entity_poly.pdbx_strand_id
1 'polypeptide(L)'
;MSADARADRAAPAASVASATPVAPVTRVRVTAEPDWYESAGISLGIRVGGLVFTSGQAPVDERGATVGAGDFEAQARRALANLSTVLGNAGSGLDRLVKLTVFVTDVAHQDVFARLRAEHYVAPFPAESFVQVAALADPAWLIEIEGIGAVE
;
A
#
# COMPACT_ATOMS: atom_id res chain seq x y z
N MET A 1 -24.43 -55.90 -41.68
CA MET A 1 -24.68 -55.88 -40.22
C MET A 1 -23.33 -55.83 -39.55
N SER A 2 -22.91 -54.64 -39.11
CA SER A 2 -21.57 -54.37 -38.56
C SER A 2 -21.59 -54.57 -37.05
N ALA A 3 -20.73 -55.45 -36.53
CA ALA A 3 -20.50 -55.60 -35.10
C ALA A 3 -19.30 -54.74 -34.70
N ASP A 4 -19.54 -53.90 -33.70
CA ASP A 4 -18.69 -52.83 -33.17
C ASP A 4 -17.66 -53.43 -32.19
N ALA A 5 -16.37 -53.24 -32.47
CA ALA A 5 -15.28 -53.64 -31.58
C ALA A 5 -14.62 -52.36 -31.03
N ARG A 6 -15.08 -51.91 -29.85
CA ARG A 6 -14.46 -50.79 -29.14
C ARG A 6 -13.14 -51.25 -28.51
N ALA A 7 -12.03 -50.83 -29.11
CA ALA A 7 -10.71 -50.92 -28.49
C ALA A 7 -10.62 -49.91 -27.34
N ASP A 8 -10.41 -50.44 -26.14
CA ASP A 8 -10.20 -49.70 -24.91
C ASP A 8 -8.80 -49.03 -24.96
N ARG A 9 -8.74 -47.73 -25.21
CA ARG A 9 -7.48 -46.97 -25.28
C ARG A 9 -7.31 -46.20 -23.99
N ALA A 10 -6.56 -46.79 -23.05
CA ALA A 10 -6.19 -46.15 -21.79
C ALA A 10 -5.49 -44.80 -22.05
N ALA A 11 -5.99 -43.74 -21.41
CA ALA A 11 -5.37 -42.42 -21.44
C ALA A 11 -4.02 -42.43 -20.69
N PRO A 12 -2.99 -41.70 -21.15
CA PRO A 12 -1.72 -41.67 -20.45
C PRO A 12 -1.87 -40.92 -19.13
N ALA A 13 -1.37 -41.51 -18.04
CA ALA A 13 -1.31 -40.85 -16.74
C ALA A 13 -0.43 -39.60 -16.85
N ALA A 14 -1.02 -38.42 -16.64
CA ALA A 14 -0.29 -37.16 -16.57
C ALA A 14 0.70 -37.23 -15.40
N SER A 15 1.99 -37.13 -15.70
CA SER A 15 3.04 -36.98 -14.70
C SER A 15 2.81 -35.66 -13.97
N VAL A 16 2.46 -35.74 -12.69
CA VAL A 16 2.37 -34.57 -11.82
C VAL A 16 3.80 -34.11 -11.57
N ALA A 17 4.24 -33.07 -12.27
CA ALA A 17 5.54 -32.48 -12.03
C ALA A 17 5.62 -32.05 -10.55
N SER A 18 6.63 -32.54 -9.86
CA SER A 18 6.94 -32.15 -8.48
C SER A 18 7.14 -30.63 -8.44
N ALA A 19 6.27 -29.93 -7.71
CA ALA A 19 6.42 -28.50 -7.46
C ALA A 19 7.76 -28.27 -6.74
N THR A 20 8.65 -27.49 -7.35
CA THR A 20 9.88 -27.04 -6.72
C THR A 20 9.53 -26.28 -5.43
N PRO A 21 10.18 -26.56 -4.29
CA PRO A 21 9.93 -25.82 -3.06
C PRO A 21 10.21 -24.32 -3.31
N VAL A 22 9.20 -23.48 -3.09
CA VAL A 22 9.36 -22.02 -3.15
C VAL A 22 10.09 -21.60 -1.87
N ALA A 23 11.18 -20.85 -2.01
CA ALA A 23 11.92 -20.33 -0.87
C ALA A 23 10.99 -19.49 0.03
N PRO A 24 11.18 -19.53 1.37
CA PRO A 24 10.33 -18.78 2.28
C PRO A 24 10.45 -17.27 2.01
N VAL A 25 9.31 -16.59 1.97
CA VAL A 25 9.24 -15.14 1.77
C VAL A 25 9.57 -14.43 3.09
N THR A 26 10.73 -13.79 3.14
CA THR A 26 11.14 -12.97 4.30
C THR A 26 10.42 -11.63 4.27
N ARG A 27 9.75 -11.30 5.38
CA ARG A 27 9.11 -10.00 5.62
C ARG A 27 9.89 -9.24 6.67
N VAL A 28 10.19 -7.97 6.43
CA VAL A 28 10.90 -7.10 7.36
C VAL A 28 9.98 -5.95 7.75
N ARG A 29 9.72 -5.79 9.05
CA ARG A 29 8.93 -4.66 9.58
C ARG A 29 9.70 -3.36 9.37
N VAL A 30 9.03 -2.34 8.84
CA VAL A 30 9.51 -0.97 8.83
C VAL A 30 9.22 -0.34 10.19
N THR A 31 10.22 0.30 10.78
CA THR A 31 10.16 0.88 12.14
C THR A 31 10.41 2.38 12.11
N ALA A 32 9.83 3.12 13.05
CA ALA A 32 10.17 4.51 13.37
C ALA A 32 10.27 4.67 14.88
N GLU A 33 10.90 5.74 15.36
CA GLU A 33 10.98 6.06 16.79
C GLU A 33 10.62 7.54 17.00
N PRO A 34 9.49 7.86 17.65
CA PRO A 34 8.43 6.91 18.07
C PRO A 34 7.65 6.31 16.88
N ASP A 35 7.03 5.14 17.10
CA ASP A 35 6.11 4.50 16.14
C ASP A 35 4.66 4.84 16.50
N TRP A 36 4.02 5.65 15.64
CA TRP A 36 2.65 6.14 15.85
C TRP A 36 1.56 5.06 15.74
N TYR A 37 1.90 3.84 15.31
CA TYR A 37 0.99 2.69 15.22
C TYR A 37 1.29 1.54 16.17
N GLU A 38 2.36 1.65 16.99
CA GLU A 38 2.74 0.58 17.93
C GLU A 38 1.61 0.22 18.89
N SER A 39 0.92 1.22 19.46
CA SER A 39 -0.21 0.99 20.40
C SER A 39 -1.42 0.30 19.75
N ALA A 40 -1.57 0.43 18.43
CA ALA A 40 -2.62 -0.21 17.67
C ALA A 40 -2.24 -1.62 17.17
N GLY A 41 -0.98 -2.06 17.37
CA GLY A 41 -0.50 -3.35 16.88
C GLY A 41 -0.40 -3.43 15.35
N ILE A 42 -0.27 -2.27 14.67
CA ILE A 42 -0.19 -2.16 13.22
C ILE A 42 1.26 -1.81 12.85
N SER A 43 1.83 -2.49 11.86
CA SER A 43 3.14 -2.10 11.32
C SER A 43 3.00 -0.85 10.47
N LEU A 44 3.93 0.11 10.58
CA LEU A 44 4.00 1.27 9.66
C LEU A 44 4.09 0.83 8.20
N GLY A 45 4.87 -0.20 7.94
CA GLY A 45 4.96 -0.89 6.67
C GLY A 45 5.72 -2.21 6.77
N ILE A 46 5.68 -2.99 5.71
CA ILE A 46 6.40 -4.26 5.57
C ILE A 46 7.19 -4.23 4.26
N ARG A 47 8.48 -4.51 4.36
CA ARG A 47 9.32 -4.85 3.19
C ARG A 47 9.23 -6.33 2.90
N VAL A 48 9.12 -6.67 1.62
CA VAL A 48 9.12 -8.05 1.13
C VAL A 48 9.62 -8.09 -0.30
N GLY A 49 10.64 -8.92 -0.57
CA GLY A 49 11.34 -8.89 -1.86
C GLY A 49 11.91 -7.50 -2.14
N GLY A 50 11.70 -6.99 -3.36
CA GLY A 50 12.10 -5.64 -3.79
C GLY A 50 11.02 -4.56 -3.60
N LEU A 51 10.06 -4.77 -2.69
CA LEU A 51 8.94 -3.85 -2.45
C LEU A 51 8.80 -3.51 -0.97
N VAL A 52 8.24 -2.33 -0.70
CA VAL A 52 7.68 -1.93 0.58
C VAL A 52 6.19 -1.67 0.40
N PHE A 53 5.39 -2.21 1.31
CA PHE A 53 3.97 -1.93 1.44
C PHE A 53 3.78 -1.13 2.72
N THR A 54 3.23 0.08 2.62
CA THR A 54 2.89 0.87 3.81
C THR A 54 1.49 0.52 4.27
N SER A 55 1.24 0.61 5.58
CA SER A 55 -0.15 0.76 6.05
C SER A 55 -0.70 2.11 5.59
N GLY A 56 -2.01 2.30 5.74
CA GLY A 56 -2.62 3.62 5.59
C GLY A 56 -1.95 4.61 6.54
N GLN A 57 -1.49 5.74 6.03
CA GLN A 57 -0.82 6.79 6.77
C GLN A 57 -1.82 7.89 7.07
N ALA A 58 -2.19 7.97 8.34
CA ALA A 58 -3.13 8.93 8.88
C ALA A 58 -2.45 10.29 9.16
N PRO A 59 -3.21 11.38 9.34
CA PRO A 59 -2.68 12.70 9.65
C PRO A 59 -2.38 12.82 11.15
N VAL A 60 -1.50 11.97 11.66
CA VAL A 60 -1.13 11.92 13.08
C VAL A 60 0.32 12.29 13.31
N ASP A 61 0.61 12.83 14.50
CA ASP A 61 1.97 13.09 14.96
C ASP A 61 2.76 11.80 15.27
N GLU A 62 4.03 11.92 15.67
CA GLU A 62 4.86 10.75 15.95
C GLU A 62 4.32 9.92 17.13
N ARG A 63 3.41 10.48 17.94
CA ARG A 63 2.76 9.84 19.09
C ARG A 63 1.34 9.39 18.78
N GLY A 64 0.88 9.52 17.53
CA GLY A 64 -0.45 9.11 17.11
C GLY A 64 -1.55 10.15 17.34
N ALA A 65 -1.22 11.39 17.72
CA ALA A 65 -2.23 12.43 17.92
C ALA A 65 -2.61 13.13 16.60
N THR A 66 -3.90 13.36 16.36
CA THR A 66 -4.40 14.02 15.14
C THR A 66 -3.82 15.42 14.95
N VAL A 67 -3.28 15.68 13.76
CA VAL A 67 -2.74 16.97 13.30
C VAL A 67 -3.73 17.60 12.32
N GLY A 68 -4.00 18.91 12.46
CA GLY A 68 -4.81 19.64 11.47
C GLY A 68 -6.31 19.31 11.51
N ALA A 69 -6.90 19.14 12.69
CA ALA A 69 -8.34 18.88 12.80
C ALA A 69 -9.18 19.94 12.06
N GLY A 70 -10.01 19.50 11.10
CA GLY A 70 -10.82 20.38 10.25
C GLY A 70 -10.08 21.08 9.11
N ASP A 71 -8.77 20.84 8.93
CA ASP A 71 -7.94 21.39 7.86
C ASP A 71 -7.40 20.27 6.96
N PHE A 72 -8.02 20.09 5.79
CA PHE A 72 -7.61 19.05 4.85
C PHE A 72 -6.17 19.22 4.36
N GLU A 73 -5.72 20.45 4.06
CA GLU A 73 -4.37 20.64 3.51
C GLU A 73 -3.31 20.28 4.56
N ALA A 74 -3.51 20.71 5.82
CA ALA A 74 -2.63 20.34 6.91
C ALA A 74 -2.60 18.81 7.14
N GLN A 75 -3.76 18.16 7.09
CA GLN A 75 -3.84 16.70 7.22
C GLN A 75 -3.17 15.97 6.06
N ALA A 76 -3.39 16.41 4.82
CA ALA A 76 -2.80 15.78 3.64
C ALA A 76 -1.27 15.92 3.62
N ARG A 77 -0.74 17.09 4.01
CA ARG A 77 0.70 17.29 4.20
C ARG A 77 1.27 16.37 5.28
N ARG A 78 0.54 16.18 6.39
CA ARG A 78 0.96 15.27 7.46
C ARG A 78 0.96 13.81 7.00
N ALA A 79 -0.10 13.36 6.34
CA ALA A 79 -0.20 11.99 5.82
C ALA A 79 0.91 11.70 4.78
N LEU A 80 1.21 12.63 3.88
CA LEU A 80 2.33 12.52 2.93
C LEU A 80 3.69 12.49 3.63
N ALA A 81 3.88 13.31 4.68
CA ALA A 81 5.11 13.28 5.47
C ALA A 81 5.31 11.94 6.19
N ASN A 82 4.24 11.40 6.80
CA ASN A 82 4.25 10.08 7.43
C ASN A 82 4.58 8.99 6.39
N LEU A 83 3.94 9.02 5.21
CA LEU A 83 4.25 8.12 4.10
C LEU A 83 5.72 8.21 3.67
N SER A 84 6.24 9.43 3.52
CA SER A 84 7.65 9.64 3.19
C SER A 84 8.59 9.04 4.25
N THR A 85 8.27 9.19 5.54
CA THR A 85 9.05 8.62 6.64
C THR A 85 9.07 7.09 6.57
N VAL A 86 7.92 6.45 6.38
CA VAL A 86 7.84 4.99 6.27
C VAL A 86 8.62 4.48 5.06
N LEU A 87 8.46 5.11 3.89
CA LEU A 87 9.21 4.76 2.69
C LEU A 87 10.72 4.95 2.90
N GLY A 88 11.15 6.07 3.49
CA GLY A 88 12.55 6.34 3.78
C GLY A 88 13.16 5.31 4.72
N ASN A 89 12.47 4.96 5.80
CA ASN A 89 12.91 3.93 6.75
C ASN A 89 12.94 2.53 6.12
N ALA A 90 12.26 2.33 5.00
CA ALA A 90 12.31 1.11 4.22
C ALA A 90 13.45 1.08 3.17
N GLY A 91 14.22 2.16 3.00
CA GLY A 91 15.18 2.29 1.90
C GLY A 91 14.53 2.63 0.55
N SER A 92 13.36 3.27 0.59
CA SER A 92 12.60 3.75 -0.56
C SER A 92 12.44 5.28 -0.49
N GLY A 93 11.50 5.83 -1.25
CA GLY A 93 11.16 7.25 -1.26
C GLY A 93 9.87 7.50 -2.03
N LEU A 94 9.32 8.72 -1.93
CA LEU A 94 8.12 9.11 -2.69
C LEU A 94 8.35 9.06 -4.21
N ASP A 95 9.58 9.30 -4.64
CA ASP A 95 10.07 9.16 -6.03
C ASP A 95 10.13 7.70 -6.51
N ARG A 96 10.03 6.74 -5.59
CA ARG A 96 10.04 5.30 -5.88
C ARG A 96 8.70 4.63 -5.65
N LEU A 97 7.63 5.41 -5.47
CA LEU A 97 6.27 4.90 -5.41
C LEU A 97 5.90 4.24 -6.74
N VAL A 98 5.32 3.05 -6.66
CA VAL A 98 4.75 2.34 -7.81
C VAL A 98 3.22 2.49 -7.88
N LYS A 99 2.58 2.58 -6.71
CA LYS A 99 1.13 2.77 -6.55
C LYS A 99 0.85 3.53 -5.26
N LEU A 100 -0.14 4.42 -5.27
CA LEU A 100 -0.78 4.89 -4.04
C LEU A 100 -2.31 4.77 -4.10
N THR A 101 -2.93 4.62 -2.94
CA THR A 101 -4.38 4.76 -2.76
C THR A 101 -4.63 5.87 -1.76
N VAL A 102 -5.49 6.82 -2.12
CA VAL A 102 -5.86 7.97 -1.30
C VAL A 102 -7.33 7.85 -0.95
N PHE A 103 -7.61 7.76 0.34
CA PHE A 103 -8.96 7.74 0.88
C PHE A 103 -9.26 9.12 1.43
N VAL A 104 -10.38 9.71 1.04
CA VAL A 104 -10.86 10.99 1.57
C VAL A 104 -12.30 10.91 2.03
N THR A 105 -12.71 11.77 2.96
CA THR A 105 -14.12 11.85 3.38
C THR A 105 -14.96 12.75 2.46
N ASP A 106 -14.31 13.65 1.70
CA ASP A 106 -14.93 14.48 0.66
C ASP A 106 -14.01 14.55 -0.58
N VAL A 107 -14.53 14.07 -1.73
CA VAL A 107 -13.82 14.06 -3.01
C VAL A 107 -13.52 15.47 -3.52
N ALA A 108 -14.24 16.49 -3.05
CA ALA A 108 -13.99 17.90 -3.42
C ALA A 108 -12.56 18.35 -3.07
N HIS A 109 -11.88 17.65 -2.16
CA HIS A 109 -10.49 17.90 -1.82
C HIS A 109 -9.46 17.51 -2.89
N GLN A 110 -9.88 16.90 -4.01
CA GLN A 110 -8.99 16.46 -5.09
C GLN A 110 -8.07 17.55 -5.64
N ASP A 111 -8.54 18.80 -5.74
CA ASP A 111 -7.76 19.91 -6.32
C ASP A 111 -6.62 20.33 -5.38
N VAL A 112 -6.90 20.34 -4.07
CA VAL A 112 -5.89 20.59 -3.04
C VAL A 112 -4.84 19.48 -3.07
N PHE A 113 -5.29 18.22 -3.13
CA PHE A 113 -4.38 17.09 -3.18
C PHE A 113 -3.55 17.05 -4.48
N ALA A 114 -4.12 17.43 -5.63
CA ALA A 114 -3.40 17.54 -6.90
C ALA A 114 -2.23 18.53 -6.83
N ARG A 115 -2.41 19.67 -6.14
CA ARG A 115 -1.31 20.62 -5.89
C ARG A 115 -0.20 20.01 -5.04
N LEU A 116 -0.57 19.36 -3.93
CA LEU A 116 0.42 18.71 -3.05
C LEU A 116 1.22 17.63 -3.78
N ARG A 117 0.56 16.82 -4.61
CA ARG A 117 1.25 15.82 -5.44
C ARG A 117 2.28 16.44 -6.37
N ALA A 118 1.97 17.58 -6.99
CA ALA A 118 2.91 18.27 -7.88
C ALA A 118 4.17 18.78 -7.16
N GLU A 119 4.13 18.93 -5.82
CA GLU A 119 5.30 19.29 -5.00
C GLU A 119 6.22 18.08 -4.75
N HIS A 120 5.71 16.85 -4.84
CA HIS A 120 6.42 15.65 -4.38
C HIS A 120 6.70 14.61 -5.48
N TYR A 121 5.83 14.50 -6.49
CA TYR A 121 5.90 13.42 -7.48
C TYR A 121 6.61 13.88 -8.75
N VAL A 122 7.49 13.02 -9.25
CA VAL A 122 8.21 13.20 -10.52
C VAL A 122 7.85 12.09 -11.49
N ALA A 123 8.00 12.34 -12.79
CA ALA A 123 7.76 11.32 -13.81
C ALA A 123 8.86 10.23 -13.76
N PRO A 124 8.53 8.94 -14.00
CA PRO A 124 7.18 8.42 -14.22
C PRO A 124 6.35 8.45 -12.94
N PHE A 125 5.13 9.02 -13.02
CA PHE A 125 4.24 9.14 -11.86
C PHE A 125 3.76 7.76 -11.38
N PRO A 126 3.51 7.58 -10.07
CA PRO A 126 2.94 6.34 -9.57
C PRO A 126 1.52 6.12 -10.12
N ALA A 127 1.10 4.86 -10.22
CA ALA A 127 -0.32 4.56 -10.40
C ALA A 127 -1.11 5.09 -9.19
N GLU A 128 -2.37 5.52 -9.38
CA GLU A 128 -3.15 6.13 -8.30
C GLU A 128 -4.61 5.68 -8.32
N SER A 129 -5.20 5.57 -7.13
CA SER A 129 -6.65 5.61 -6.94
C SER A 129 -6.97 6.66 -5.89
N PHE A 130 -7.87 7.60 -6.20
CA PHE A 130 -8.36 8.62 -5.28
C PHE A 130 -9.85 8.40 -5.10
N VAL A 131 -10.27 8.04 -3.89
CA VAL A 131 -11.63 7.59 -3.62
C VAL A 131 -12.20 8.26 -2.37
N GLN A 132 -13.49 8.60 -2.44
CA GLN A 132 -14.23 9.01 -1.26
C GLN A 132 -14.74 7.78 -0.52
N VAL A 133 -14.56 7.77 0.80
CA VAL A 133 -15.05 6.74 1.72
C VAL A 133 -16.08 7.32 2.70
N ALA A 134 -16.87 6.45 3.33
CA ALA A 134 -17.90 6.89 4.27
C ALA A 134 -17.32 7.45 5.59
N ALA A 135 -16.20 6.91 6.04
CA ALA A 135 -15.47 7.33 7.24
C ALA A 135 -14.04 6.77 7.21
N LEU A 136 -13.16 7.37 8.03
CA LEU A 136 -11.82 6.87 8.37
C LEU A 136 -11.81 6.37 9.82
N ALA A 137 -10.67 5.84 10.29
CA ALA A 137 -10.58 5.22 11.62
C ALA A 137 -10.84 6.20 12.78
N ASP A 138 -10.52 7.49 12.58
CA ASP A 138 -10.89 8.58 13.48
C ASP A 138 -11.81 9.57 12.73
N PRO A 139 -12.94 9.99 13.32
CA PRO A 139 -13.87 10.92 12.67
C PRO A 139 -13.30 12.32 12.41
N ALA A 140 -12.18 12.70 13.04
CA ALA A 140 -11.49 13.95 12.77
C ALA A 140 -10.59 13.88 11.53
N TRP A 141 -10.33 12.69 10.99
CA TRP A 141 -9.50 12.52 9.80
C TRP A 141 -10.31 12.73 8.52
N LEU A 142 -9.72 13.46 7.58
CA LEU A 142 -10.27 13.80 6.28
C LEU A 142 -9.54 13.07 5.15
N ILE A 143 -8.38 12.48 5.44
CA ILE A 143 -7.53 11.77 4.49
C ILE A 143 -6.75 10.64 5.17
N GLU A 144 -6.55 9.54 4.44
CA GLU A 144 -5.58 8.49 4.75
C GLU A 144 -4.91 8.03 3.45
N ILE A 145 -3.59 7.78 3.46
CA ILE A 145 -2.82 7.45 2.25
C ILE A 145 -2.03 6.16 2.45
N GLU A 146 -2.20 5.17 1.59
CA GLU A 146 -1.32 4.00 1.53
C GLU A 146 -0.50 3.98 0.25
N GLY A 147 0.67 3.34 0.28
CA GLY A 147 1.58 3.27 -0.84
C GLY A 147 2.30 1.93 -0.96
N ILE A 148 2.67 1.61 -2.19
CA ILE A 148 3.63 0.57 -2.52
C ILE A 148 4.83 1.26 -3.14
N GLY A 149 6.02 1.02 -2.60
CA GLY A 149 7.28 1.56 -3.09
C GLY A 149 8.25 0.46 -3.53
N ALA A 150 9.11 0.77 -4.48
CA ALA A 150 10.24 -0.08 -4.83
C ALA A 150 11.39 0.09 -3.83
N VAL A 151 12.09 -1.01 -3.55
CA VAL A 151 13.25 -1.05 -2.65
C VAL A 151 14.38 -1.81 -3.35
N GLU A 152 15.62 -1.35 -3.19
CA GLU A 152 16.82 -2.08 -3.68
C GLU A 152 17.38 -3.02 -2.61
#